data_AF-A0A7C2A1F6-F1
#
_entry.id   AF-A0A7C2A1F6-F1
#
_cell.length_a   1.000
_cell.length_b   1.000
_cell.length_c   1.000
_cell.angle_alpha   90.00
_cell.angle_beta   90.00
_cell.angle_gamma   90.00
#
_symmetry.space_group_name_H-M   'P 1'
#
loop_
_entity.id
_entity.type
_entity.pdbx_description
1 polymer ?
#
loop_
_entity_poly.entity_id
_entity_poly.type
_entity_poly.pdbx_seq_one_letter_code
_entity_poly.pdbx_strand_id
1 'polypeptide(L)'
;MKRVLTMLILLAILIPLNSGCGKKRREMLFTIKGLKEAYLLGEEMPVEIKFKNNTKYPIKLYKSYSPEGMKKLLSVEIKSEKQKTPPIRALISPDNIPSKWVVLQPREEYKIKIDVKELLPFQIKPGVYNVKLIYNLYIIIYKDEKPEYSKNDTWESNEIKITIK
;
A
#
# COMPACT_ATOMS: atom_id res chain seq x y z
N MET A 1 17.22 -36.25 54.60
CA MET A 1 16.09 -35.91 53.70
C MET A 1 16.31 -34.49 53.18
N LYS A 2 16.99 -34.38 52.04
CA LYS A 2 16.45 -33.90 50.75
C LYS A 2 15.92 -32.47 50.81
N ARG A 3 16.80 -31.56 50.38
CA ARG A 3 16.59 -30.15 50.06
C ARG A 3 15.54 -30.02 48.95
N VAL A 4 14.37 -29.45 49.25
CA VAL A 4 13.46 -28.91 48.23
C VAL A 4 12.79 -27.67 48.83
N LEU A 5 13.57 -26.60 48.98
CA LEU A 5 13.04 -25.29 49.35
C LEU A 5 13.76 -24.25 48.51
N THR A 6 13.40 -24.16 47.23
CA THR A 6 13.69 -23.03 46.31
C THR A 6 13.17 -23.41 44.92
N MET A 7 11.85 -23.47 44.76
CA MET A 7 11.28 -23.57 43.40
C MET A 7 9.90 -22.91 43.34
N LEU A 8 9.84 -21.60 43.59
CA LEU A 8 8.59 -20.85 43.40
C LEU A 8 8.78 -19.40 42.93
N ILE A 9 9.98 -19.00 42.51
CA ILE A 9 10.24 -17.63 42.00
C ILE A 9 10.69 -17.63 40.53
N LEU A 10 10.87 -18.80 39.89
CA LEU A 10 11.42 -18.87 38.53
C LEU A 10 10.39 -19.09 37.40
N LEU A 11 9.14 -18.67 37.58
CA LEU A 11 8.12 -18.77 36.53
C LEU A 11 7.40 -17.45 36.20
N ALA A 12 8.01 -16.31 36.49
CA ALA A 12 7.45 -14.99 36.18
C ALA A 12 8.29 -14.15 35.19
N ILE A 13 9.41 -14.65 34.66
CA ILE A 13 10.40 -13.85 33.91
C ILE A 13 10.48 -14.21 32.40
N LEU A 14 9.58 -15.05 31.87
CA LEU A 14 9.68 -15.54 30.49
C LEU A 14 8.46 -15.32 29.60
N ILE A 15 7.64 -14.32 29.90
CA ILE A 15 6.80 -13.72 28.84
C ILE A 15 7.43 -12.37 28.51
N PRO A 16 8.23 -12.26 27.43
CA PRO A 16 8.46 -10.96 26.87
C PRO A 16 7.07 -10.43 26.46
N LEU A 17 6.57 -9.47 27.23
CA LEU A 17 5.63 -8.45 26.78
C LEU A 17 6.31 -7.64 25.66
N ASN A 18 6.70 -8.31 24.59
CA ASN A 18 6.74 -7.70 23.28
C ASN A 18 5.28 -7.49 22.92
N SER A 19 4.76 -6.38 23.43
CA SER A 19 3.71 -5.58 22.84
C SER A 19 4.16 -5.20 21.42
N GLY A 20 4.27 -6.22 20.57
CA GLY A 20 4.48 -6.11 19.15
C GLY A 20 3.25 -5.41 18.64
N CYS A 21 3.36 -4.09 18.56
CA CYS A 21 2.44 -3.14 17.98
C CYS A 21 1.55 -3.86 16.97
N GLY A 22 0.34 -4.20 17.40
CA GLY A 22 -0.65 -4.91 16.62
C GLY A 22 -1.10 -4.01 15.48
N LYS A 23 -0.28 -3.87 14.43
CA LYS A 23 -0.74 -3.32 13.16
C LYS A 23 -1.87 -4.23 12.74
N LYS A 24 -3.11 -3.74 12.88
CA LYS A 24 -4.32 -4.44 12.45
C LYS A 24 -4.03 -5.03 11.07
N ARG A 25 -4.12 -6.36 10.96
CA ARG A 25 -3.83 -7.06 9.72
C ARG A 25 -4.83 -6.57 8.68
N ARG A 26 -4.36 -5.78 7.73
CA ARG A 26 -5.21 -5.21 6.69
C ARG A 26 -5.77 -6.33 5.81
N GLU A 27 -7.06 -6.24 5.52
CA GLU A 27 -7.83 -7.20 4.72
C GLU A 27 -7.28 -7.32 3.30
N MET A 28 -6.76 -6.21 2.78
CA MET A 28 -6.07 -6.12 1.51
C MET A 28 -4.65 -5.59 1.73
N LEU A 29 -3.69 -6.13 0.99
CA LEU A 29 -2.36 -5.56 0.92
C LEU A 29 -2.22 -4.78 -0.38
N PHE A 30 -1.79 -3.53 -0.28
CA PHE A 30 -1.47 -2.65 -1.39
C PHE A 30 0.04 -2.42 -1.37
N THR A 31 0.71 -2.81 -2.45
CA THR A 31 2.18 -2.76 -2.56
C THR A 31 2.60 -2.22 -3.91
N ILE A 32 3.78 -1.63 -3.96
CA ILE A 32 4.40 -1.13 -5.17
C ILE A 32 5.82 -1.66 -5.31
N LYS A 33 6.24 -1.85 -6.56
CA LYS A 33 7.59 -2.25 -6.92
C LYS A 33 8.05 -1.43 -8.13
N GLY A 34 9.16 -0.71 -7.99
CA GLY A 34 9.82 -0.08 -9.13
C GLY A 34 10.38 -1.16 -10.07
N LEU A 35 10.23 -0.98 -11.39
CA LEU A 35 10.78 -1.93 -12.36
C LEU A 35 12.28 -1.70 -12.61
N LYS A 36 12.77 -0.49 -12.33
CA LYS A 36 14.18 -0.12 -12.31
C LYS A 36 14.51 0.69 -11.06
N GLU A 37 15.78 0.70 -10.69
CA GLU A 37 16.31 1.47 -9.55
C GLU A 37 16.78 2.88 -9.93
N ALA A 38 17.11 3.09 -11.22
CA ALA A 38 17.57 4.36 -11.75
C ALA A 38 16.92 4.69 -13.10
N TYR A 39 16.58 5.96 -13.29
CA TYR A 39 15.92 6.50 -14.48
C TYR A 39 16.62 7.77 -14.93
N LEU A 40 16.66 8.03 -16.23
CA LEU A 40 17.04 9.34 -16.75
C LEU A 40 15.90 10.34 -16.57
N LEU A 41 16.23 11.61 -16.39
CA LEU A 41 15.21 12.67 -16.37
C LEU A 41 14.36 12.63 -17.65
N GLY A 42 13.05 12.50 -17.49
CA GLY A 42 12.11 12.40 -18.60
C GLY A 42 11.96 10.99 -19.21
N GLU A 43 12.65 9.98 -18.71
CA GLU A 43 12.38 8.57 -19.03
C GLU A 43 11.06 8.11 -18.39
N GLU A 44 10.37 7.17 -19.03
CA GLU A 44 9.25 6.46 -18.41
C GLU A 44 9.69 5.78 -17.11
N MET A 45 8.87 5.89 -16.08
CA MET A 45 9.12 5.35 -14.75
C MET A 45 8.02 4.36 -14.35
N PRO A 46 7.98 3.18 -14.98
CA PRO A 46 6.94 2.22 -14.70
C PRO A 46 7.09 1.62 -13.30
N VAL A 47 5.99 1.64 -12.55
CA VAL A 47 5.84 1.02 -11.24
C VAL A 47 4.75 -0.05 -11.33
N GLU A 48 5.06 -1.25 -10.84
CA GLU A 48 4.07 -2.32 -10.66
C GLU A 48 3.34 -2.10 -9.33
N ILE A 49 2.04 -1.92 -9.41
CA ILE A 49 1.11 -1.92 -8.29
C ILE A 49 0.57 -3.33 -8.11
N LYS A 50 0.49 -3.78 -6.86
CA LYS A 50 -0.05 -5.09 -6.49
C LYS A 50 -1.07 -4.96 -5.36
N PHE A 51 -2.27 -5.44 -5.62
CA PHE A 51 -3.34 -5.65 -4.63
C PHE A 51 -3.40 -7.13 -4.29
N LYS A 52 -3.43 -7.49 -3.00
CA LYS A 52 -3.55 -8.87 -2.56
C LYS A 52 -4.65 -9.01 -1.54
N ASN A 53 -5.54 -9.97 -1.75
CA ASN A 53 -6.57 -10.32 -0.77
C ASN A 53 -5.96 -11.18 0.35
N ASN A 54 -5.93 -10.65 1.57
CA ASN A 54 -5.42 -11.36 2.75
C ASN A 54 -6.54 -12.01 3.57
N THR A 55 -7.79 -11.87 3.17
CA THR A 55 -8.93 -12.48 3.83
C THR A 55 -9.16 -13.91 3.34
N LYS A 56 -10.08 -14.62 4.01
CA LYS A 56 -10.59 -15.92 3.58
C LYS A 56 -11.81 -15.83 2.66
N TYR A 57 -12.17 -14.62 2.25
CA TYR A 57 -13.39 -14.33 1.50
C TYR A 57 -13.09 -13.58 0.21
N PRO A 58 -13.91 -13.68 -0.84
CA PRO A 58 -13.73 -12.85 -2.03
C PRO A 58 -13.88 -11.36 -1.72
N ILE A 59 -13.01 -10.54 -2.32
CA ILE A 59 -13.06 -9.07 -2.25
C ILE A 59 -13.39 -8.53 -3.63
N LYS A 60 -14.43 -7.70 -3.74
CA LYS A 60 -14.68 -6.90 -4.94
C LYS A 60 -14.04 -5.53 -4.80
N LEU A 61 -13.19 -5.19 -5.76
CA LEU A 61 -12.54 -3.90 -5.90
C LEU A 61 -13.32 -3.06 -6.91
N TYR A 62 -13.57 -1.80 -6.55
CA TYR A 62 -14.17 -0.82 -7.45
C TYR A 62 -13.43 0.50 -7.41
N LYS A 63 -13.45 1.18 -8.56
CA LYS A 63 -13.06 2.58 -8.68
C LYS A 63 -14.03 3.40 -7.82
N SER A 64 -13.58 3.86 -6.64
CA SER A 64 -14.43 4.65 -5.74
C SER A 64 -15.05 5.83 -6.51
N TYR A 65 -16.37 5.89 -6.60
CA TYR A 65 -17.05 7.00 -7.27
C TYR A 65 -17.14 8.15 -6.28
N SER A 66 -16.29 9.17 -6.43
CA SER A 66 -16.46 10.43 -5.69
C SER A 66 -17.49 11.28 -6.43
N PRO A 67 -18.58 11.71 -5.77
CA PRO A 67 -19.63 12.51 -6.41
C PRO A 67 -19.17 13.92 -6.85
N GLU A 68 -18.00 14.40 -6.43
CA GLU A 68 -17.49 15.75 -6.73
C GLU A 68 -16.70 15.88 -8.04
N GLY A 69 -16.87 14.96 -8.99
CA GLY A 69 -16.17 15.02 -10.27
C GLY A 69 -14.69 14.61 -10.11
N MET A 70 -14.33 13.56 -10.85
CA MET A 70 -12.98 13.05 -11.10
C MET A 70 -11.83 13.90 -10.54
N LYS A 71 -11.06 13.37 -9.56
CA LYS A 71 -9.61 13.66 -9.46
C LYS A 71 -8.87 12.92 -8.33
N LYS A 72 -9.49 12.42 -7.25
CA LYS A 72 -8.73 11.96 -6.05
C LYS A 72 -8.64 10.44 -5.86
N LEU A 73 -8.30 9.68 -6.90
CA LEU A 73 -8.26 8.22 -6.79
C LEU A 73 -6.90 7.73 -6.28
N LEU A 74 -5.82 8.16 -6.93
CA LEU A 74 -4.45 7.80 -6.58
C LEU A 74 -3.62 9.08 -6.39
N SER A 75 -2.94 9.16 -5.25
CA SER A 75 -1.94 10.19 -4.96
C SER A 75 -0.57 9.53 -4.86
N VAL A 76 0.44 10.13 -5.48
CA VAL A 76 1.84 9.80 -5.20
C VAL A 76 2.34 10.69 -4.06
N GLU A 77 3.24 10.20 -3.23
CA GLU A 77 3.98 10.97 -2.24
C GLU A 77 5.46 10.75 -2.54
N ILE A 78 6.14 11.84 -2.91
CA ILE A 78 7.55 11.83 -3.31
C ILE A 78 8.35 12.70 -2.37
N LYS A 79 9.33 12.10 -1.70
CA LYS A 79 10.25 12.78 -0.78
C LYS A 79 11.66 12.69 -1.30
N SER A 80 12.30 13.84 -1.50
CA SER A 80 13.74 13.89 -1.74
C SER A 80 14.48 13.55 -0.45
N GLU A 81 15.54 12.74 -0.51
CA GLU A 81 16.39 12.53 0.66
C GLU A 81 17.20 13.80 1.03
N LYS A 82 17.47 14.66 0.06
CA LYS A 82 18.31 15.86 0.24
C LYS A 82 17.50 17.14 0.52
N GLN A 83 16.24 17.20 0.09
CA GLN A 83 15.40 18.39 0.26
C GLN A 83 14.26 18.10 1.23
N LYS A 84 14.12 18.93 2.28
CA LYS A 84 12.95 18.98 3.16
C LYS A 84 11.76 19.66 2.48
N THR A 85 11.49 19.33 1.22
CA THR A 85 10.28 19.80 0.53
C THR A 85 9.09 18.97 0.99
N PRO A 86 7.89 19.57 1.10
CA PRO A 86 6.67 18.80 1.35
C PRO A 86 6.50 17.72 0.28
N PRO A 87 5.93 16.56 0.64
CA PRO A 87 5.57 15.52 -0.31
C PRO A 87 4.83 16.08 -1.51
N ILE A 88 5.34 15.82 -2.71
CA ILE A 88 4.59 16.14 -3.93
C ILE A 88 3.44 15.16 -4.04
N ARG A 89 2.21 15.69 -4.18
CA ARG A 89 0.98 14.92 -4.37
C ARG A 89 0.40 15.21 -5.75
N ALA A 90 0.54 14.26 -6.67
CA ALA A 90 -0.12 14.32 -7.99
C ALA A 90 -1.29 13.34 -8.05
N LEU A 91 -2.33 13.74 -8.77
CA LEU A 91 -3.61 13.05 -8.88
C LEU A 91 -3.71 12.31 -10.22
N ILE A 92 -4.11 11.03 -10.18
CA ILE A 92 -4.24 10.22 -11.41
C ILE A 92 -5.72 10.00 -11.77
N SER A 93 -6.08 10.26 -13.04
CA SER A 93 -7.27 9.64 -13.63
C SER A 93 -6.95 8.19 -13.95
N PRO A 94 -7.63 7.22 -13.34
CA PRO A 94 -7.25 5.86 -13.53
C PRO A 94 -7.97 5.31 -14.74
N ASP A 95 -7.37 5.58 -15.90
CA ASP A 95 -7.70 4.90 -17.16
C ASP A 95 -7.04 3.51 -17.17
N ASN A 96 -5.96 3.34 -16.39
CA ASN A 96 -5.23 2.08 -16.20
C ASN A 96 -5.75 1.23 -15.02
N ILE A 97 -6.77 1.68 -14.26
CA ILE A 97 -7.41 0.86 -13.22
C ILE A 97 -8.67 0.26 -13.83
N PRO A 98 -8.93 -1.03 -13.60
CA PRO A 98 -10.00 -1.75 -14.25
C PRO A 98 -11.31 -0.97 -14.15
N SER A 99 -11.86 -0.66 -15.32
CA SER A 99 -13.14 0.04 -15.50
C SER A 99 -14.33 -0.80 -15.04
N LYS A 100 -14.09 -2.06 -14.68
CA LYS A 100 -15.06 -3.05 -14.19
C LYS A 100 -14.64 -3.55 -12.82
N TRP A 101 -15.60 -4.08 -12.07
CA TRP A 101 -15.35 -4.76 -10.80
C TRP A 101 -14.29 -5.86 -10.97
N VAL A 102 -13.22 -5.81 -10.19
CA VAL A 102 -12.27 -6.92 -10.06
C VAL A 102 -12.62 -7.71 -8.81
N VAL A 103 -12.85 -9.00 -8.98
CA VAL A 103 -13.05 -9.94 -7.87
C VAL A 103 -11.72 -10.59 -7.58
N LEU A 104 -11.21 -10.39 -6.36
CA LEU A 104 -10.04 -11.09 -5.84
C LEU A 104 -10.50 -12.22 -4.93
N GLN A 105 -10.25 -13.47 -5.33
CA GLN A 105 -10.42 -14.64 -4.50
C GLN A 105 -9.45 -14.60 -3.30
N PRO A 106 -9.68 -15.41 -2.24
CA PRO A 106 -8.76 -15.50 -1.12
C PRO A 106 -7.32 -15.77 -1.60
N ARG A 107 -6.37 -14.96 -1.13
CA ARG A 107 -4.94 -14.99 -1.51
C ARG A 107 -4.59 -14.54 -2.93
N GLU A 108 -5.58 -14.26 -3.77
CA GLU A 108 -5.35 -13.80 -5.13
C GLU A 108 -4.70 -12.42 -5.15
N GLU A 109 -3.96 -12.16 -6.23
CA GLU A 109 -3.20 -10.95 -6.44
C GLU A 109 -3.60 -10.33 -7.79
N TYR A 110 -3.91 -9.04 -7.78
CA TYR A 110 -4.15 -8.25 -8.99
C TYR A 110 -3.02 -7.25 -9.17
N LYS A 111 -2.47 -7.18 -10.38
CA LYS A 111 -1.31 -6.36 -10.71
C LYS A 111 -1.66 -5.37 -11.80
N ILE A 112 -1.17 -4.15 -11.65
CA ILE A 112 -1.31 -3.06 -12.63
C ILE A 112 0.06 -2.43 -12.81
N LYS A 113 0.37 -1.98 -14.03
CA LYS A 113 1.53 -1.13 -14.29
C LYS A 113 1.06 0.30 -14.52
N ILE A 114 1.70 1.25 -13.87
CA ILE A 114 1.49 2.68 -14.10
C ILE A 114 2.83 3.34 -14.37
N ASP A 115 2.86 4.37 -15.20
CA ASP A 115 4.02 5.24 -15.31
C ASP A 115 3.89 6.39 -14.30
N VAL A 116 4.85 6.50 -13.37
CA VAL A 116 4.84 7.60 -12.40
C VAL A 116 5.48 8.87 -12.93
N LYS A 117 6.11 8.86 -14.11
CA LYS A 117 6.67 10.05 -14.76
C LYS A 117 5.62 11.14 -14.93
N GLU A 118 4.40 10.79 -15.34
CA GLU A 118 3.27 11.73 -15.50
C GLU A 118 2.83 12.35 -14.17
N LEU A 119 3.28 11.78 -13.05
CA LEU A 119 2.96 12.20 -11.69
C LEU A 119 4.06 13.06 -11.07
N LEU A 120 5.21 13.11 -11.72
CA LEU A 120 6.31 13.97 -11.31
C LEU A 120 6.00 15.40 -11.73
N PRO A 121 6.23 16.39 -10.85
CA PRO A 121 6.17 17.77 -11.28
C PRO A 121 7.25 18.00 -12.34
N PHE A 122 6.96 18.83 -13.33
CA PHE A 122 7.85 19.19 -14.44
C PHE A 122 9.25 19.69 -14.03
N GLN A 123 9.48 19.97 -12.73
CA GLN A 123 10.73 20.51 -12.20
C GLN A 123 11.47 19.57 -11.22
N ILE A 124 11.26 18.26 -11.31
CA ILE A 124 12.08 17.31 -10.54
C ILE A 124 13.57 17.42 -10.95
N LYS A 125 14.45 17.48 -9.95
CA LYS A 125 15.90 17.54 -10.16
C LYS A 125 16.50 16.13 -10.09
N PRO A 126 17.71 15.90 -10.60
CA PRO A 126 18.43 14.66 -10.34
C PRO A 126 18.62 14.43 -8.84
N GLY A 127 18.44 13.19 -8.39
CA GLY A 127 18.52 12.83 -6.98
C GLY A 127 17.88 11.50 -6.62
N VAL A 128 17.93 11.18 -5.34
CA VAL A 128 17.31 9.98 -4.75
C VAL A 128 15.97 10.37 -4.13
N TYR A 129 14.94 9.62 -4.47
CA TYR A 129 13.56 9.88 -4.09
C TYR A 129 12.92 8.65 -3.48
N ASN A 130 12.23 8.86 -2.38
CA ASN A 130 11.34 7.87 -1.79
C ASN A 130 9.93 8.11 -2.35
N VAL A 131 9.35 7.07 -2.94
CA VAL A 131 8.05 7.09 -3.59
C VAL A 131 7.10 6.18 -2.83
N LYS A 132 5.94 6.72 -2.48
CA LYS A 132 4.84 6.00 -1.86
C LYS A 132 3.56 6.32 -2.61
N LEU A 133 2.70 5.33 -2.81
CA LEU A 133 1.38 5.53 -3.37
C LEU A 133 0.32 5.51 -2.27
N ILE A 134 -0.66 6.38 -2.41
CA ILE A 134 -1.81 6.53 -1.53
C ILE A 134 -3.06 6.41 -2.39
N TYR A 135 -3.86 5.37 -2.15
CA TYR A 135 -5.00 5.02 -2.97
C TYR A 135 -6.29 5.01 -2.15
N ASN A 136 -7.30 5.74 -2.61
CA ASN A 136 -8.63 5.75 -1.98
C ASN A 136 -9.47 4.63 -2.61
N LEU A 137 -9.64 3.53 -1.88
CA LEU A 137 -10.34 2.35 -2.37
C LEU A 137 -11.65 2.16 -1.65
N TYR A 138 -12.66 1.81 -2.44
CA TYR A 138 -13.86 1.17 -1.95
C TYR A 138 -13.75 -0.34 -2.16
N ILE A 139 -13.84 -1.10 -1.08
CA ILE A 139 -13.85 -2.57 -1.12
C ILE A 139 -15.15 -3.12 -0.55
N ILE A 140 -15.63 -4.21 -1.13
CA ILE A 140 -16.74 -5.00 -0.61
C ILE A 140 -16.23 -6.42 -0.36
N ILE A 141 -16.45 -6.94 0.84
CA ILE A 141 -16.12 -8.32 1.22
C ILE A 141 -17.40 -9.16 1.17
N TYR A 142 -17.35 -10.28 0.46
CA TYR A 142 -18.48 -11.19 0.30
C TYR A 142 -18.30 -12.43 1.16
N LYS A 143 -19.28 -12.72 2.02
CA LYS A 143 -19.36 -13.98 2.74
C LYS A 143 -20.62 -14.70 2.30
N ASP A 144 -20.47 -15.94 1.87
CA ASP A 144 -21.57 -16.78 1.38
C ASP A 144 -22.40 -16.04 0.30
N GLU A 145 -21.69 -15.43 -0.66
CA GLU A 145 -22.24 -14.69 -1.81
C GLU A 145 -23.03 -13.41 -1.48
N LYS A 146 -23.12 -13.02 -0.21
CA LYS A 146 -23.75 -11.79 0.25
C LYS A 146 -22.70 -10.74 0.67
N PRO A 147 -22.92 -9.45 0.39
CA PRO A 147 -22.03 -8.39 0.88
C PRO A 147 -22.17 -8.29 2.40
N GLU A 148 -21.12 -8.69 3.13
CA GLU A 148 -21.10 -8.64 4.61
C GLU A 148 -20.59 -7.27 5.09
N TYR A 149 -19.66 -6.69 4.34
CA TYR A 149 -18.96 -5.49 4.75
C TYR A 149 -18.54 -4.65 3.54
N SER A 150 -18.66 -3.33 3.67
CA SER A 150 -18.09 -2.39 2.71
C SER A 150 -17.29 -1.31 3.42
N LYS A 151 -16.18 -0.90 2.81
CA LYS A 151 -15.26 0.07 3.40
C LYS A 151 -14.72 1.00 2.34
N ASN A 152 -14.84 2.30 2.59
CA ASN A 152 -14.10 3.34 1.89
C ASN A 152 -12.99 3.81 2.81
N ASP A 153 -11.73 3.58 2.45
CA ASP A 153 -10.58 3.94 3.30
C ASP A 153 -9.39 4.37 2.44
N THR A 154 -8.44 5.04 3.08
CA THR A 154 -7.17 5.45 2.48
C THR A 154 -6.16 4.32 2.64
N TRP A 155 -5.71 3.77 1.51
CA TRP A 155 -4.73 2.69 1.47
C TRP A 155 -3.36 3.22 1.10
N GLU A 156 -2.36 2.78 1.82
CA GLU A 156 -0.98 3.26 1.66
C GLU A 156 -0.12 2.08 1.24
N SER A 157 0.68 2.29 0.20
CA SER A 157 1.65 1.28 -0.23
C SER A 157 2.86 1.26 0.69
N ASN A 158 3.73 0.26 0.48
CA ASN A 158 5.13 0.39 0.89
C ASN A 158 5.81 1.57 0.17
N GLU A 159 6.92 2.02 0.73
CA GLU A 159 7.80 3.00 0.11
C GLU A 159 8.82 2.28 -0.78
N ILE A 160 9.16 2.86 -1.92
CA ILE A 160 10.25 2.41 -2.80
C ILE A 160 11.22 3.54 -3.03
N LYS A 161 12.48 3.20 -3.28
CA LYS A 161 13.53 4.16 -3.60
C LYS A 161 13.76 4.17 -5.11
N ILE A 162 13.78 5.36 -5.71
CA ILE A 162 14.16 5.56 -7.12
C ILE A 162 15.27 6.61 -7.20
N THR A 163 16.16 6.44 -8.18
CA THR A 163 17.20 7.43 -8.49
C THR A 163 16.90 8.07 -9.84
N ILE A 164 16.88 9.41 -9.89
CA ILE A 164 16.74 10.17 -11.13
C ILE A 164 18.11 10.76 -11.45
N LYS A 165 18.61 10.46 -12.65
CA LYS A 165 19.90 10.95 -13.17
C LYS A 165 19.70 12.08 -14.17
#